data_AF-A0A949ZCN0-F1
#
_entry.id   AF-A0A949ZCN0-F1
#
_cell.length_a   1.000
_cell.length_b   1.000
_cell.length_c   1.000
_cell.angle_alpha   90.00
_cell.angle_beta   90.00
_cell.angle_gamma   90.00
#
_symmetry.space_group_name_H-M   'P 1'
#
loop_
_entity.id
_entity.type
_entity.pdbx_description
1 polymer ?
#
loop_
_entity_poly.entity_id
_entity_poly.type
_entity_poly.pdbx_seq_one_letter_code
_entity_poly.pdbx_strand_id
1 'polypeptide(L)'
;GAMQGLGELGDERAIPVLLAWTEYGKAPYARETAIAVLGKLGQGKRPVRNRIVDLLDDKNFHARMAAVDALEALGDAEVIPALQRLATQDIEGRLKGAAAKAIRGITERLEKPAELKQLRGEIDTLRESNKSLLDRLERLESTSKSKPKAKR
;
A
#
# COMPACT_ATOMS: atom_id res chain seq x y z
N GLY A 1 -4.61 15.12 -20.39
CA GLY A 1 -5.86 14.91 -21.17
C GLY A 1 -7.06 14.81 -20.25
N ALA A 2 -8.29 14.93 -20.76
CA ALA A 2 -9.50 15.05 -19.93
C ALA A 2 -9.66 13.94 -18.86
N MET A 3 -9.34 12.68 -19.19
CA MET A 3 -9.40 11.56 -18.22
C MET A 3 -8.37 11.69 -17.08
N GLN A 4 -7.16 12.20 -17.35
CA GLN A 4 -6.16 12.44 -16.31
C GLN A 4 -6.64 13.53 -15.34
N GLY A 5 -7.26 14.59 -15.88
CA GLY A 5 -7.86 15.64 -15.05
C GLY A 5 -8.92 15.09 -14.09
N LEU A 6 -9.76 14.15 -14.52
CA LEU A 6 -10.72 13.47 -13.64
C LEU A 6 -10.03 12.71 -12.50
N GLY A 7 -8.90 12.05 -12.80
CA GLY A 7 -8.08 11.36 -11.80
C GLY A 7 -7.44 12.30 -10.80
N GLU A 8 -6.93 13.45 -11.26
CA GLU A 8 -6.32 14.48 -10.41
C GLU A 8 -7.33 15.17 -9.51
N LEU A 9 -8.56 15.36 -10.00
CA LEU A 9 -9.66 15.94 -9.23
C LEU A 9 -10.25 14.98 -8.19
N GLY A 10 -9.91 13.68 -8.24
CA GLY A 10 -10.48 12.70 -7.32
C GLY A 10 -11.97 12.44 -7.55
N ASP A 11 -12.54 12.82 -8.70
CA ASP A 11 -13.99 12.78 -8.90
C ASP A 11 -14.48 11.36 -9.19
N GLU A 12 -15.00 10.71 -8.16
CA GLU A 12 -15.51 9.35 -8.24
C GLU A 12 -16.70 9.19 -9.20
N ARG A 13 -17.40 10.28 -9.54
CA ARG A 13 -18.50 10.26 -10.53
C ARG A 13 -17.99 9.91 -11.93
N ALA A 14 -16.68 10.02 -12.16
CA ALA A 14 -16.05 9.59 -13.40
C ALA A 14 -15.97 8.06 -13.54
N ILE A 15 -16.11 7.29 -12.46
CA ILE A 15 -15.86 5.84 -12.47
C ILE A 15 -16.70 5.08 -13.50
N PRO A 16 -18.04 5.28 -13.60
CA PRO A 16 -18.84 4.58 -14.61
C PRO A 16 -18.37 4.87 -16.04
N VAL A 17 -17.99 6.13 -16.30
CA VAL A 17 -17.46 6.54 -17.60
C VAL A 17 -16.13 5.86 -17.85
N LEU A 18 -15.19 5.93 -16.90
CA LEU A 18 -13.87 5.31 -17.02
C LEU A 18 -13.95 3.80 -17.22
N LEU A 19 -14.87 3.11 -16.55
CA LEU A 19 -15.13 1.68 -16.76
C LEU A 19 -15.52 1.39 -18.21
N ALA A 20 -16.44 2.17 -18.80
CA ALA A 20 -16.81 2.03 -20.21
C ALA A 20 -15.63 2.32 -21.17
N TRP A 21 -14.71 3.20 -20.78
CA TRP A 21 -13.50 3.48 -21.56
C TRP A 21 -12.42 2.38 -21.46
N THR A 22 -12.55 1.41 -20.55
CA THR A 22 -11.68 0.22 -20.53
C THR A 22 -12.09 -0.86 -21.53
N GLU A 23 -13.29 -0.75 -22.13
CA GLU A 23 -13.81 -1.75 -23.06
C GLU A 23 -12.95 -1.90 -24.32
N TYR A 24 -13.02 -3.08 -24.92
CA TYR A 24 -12.36 -3.37 -26.19
C TYR A 24 -12.93 -2.48 -27.31
N GLY A 25 -12.10 -2.13 -28.29
CA GLY A 25 -12.50 -1.28 -29.43
C GLY A 25 -12.36 0.23 -29.19
N LYS A 26 -12.07 0.68 -27.97
CA LYS A 26 -11.63 2.05 -27.70
C LYS A 26 -10.16 2.24 -28.11
N ALA A 27 -9.76 3.49 -28.34
CA ALA A 27 -8.37 3.82 -28.69
C ALA A 27 -7.40 3.29 -27.62
N PRO A 28 -6.29 2.60 -27.98
CA PRO A 28 -5.39 1.95 -27.02
C PRO A 28 -4.94 2.88 -25.88
N TYR A 29 -4.44 4.07 -26.23
CA TYR A 29 -4.00 5.06 -25.26
C TYR A 29 -5.12 5.54 -24.31
N ALA A 30 -6.34 5.67 -24.83
CA ALA A 30 -7.51 6.06 -24.03
C ALA A 30 -7.89 4.95 -23.03
N ARG A 31 -7.79 3.68 -23.44
CA ARG A 31 -8.00 2.52 -22.56
C ARG A 31 -6.98 2.50 -21.44
N GLU A 32 -5.69 2.58 -21.78
CA GLU A 32 -4.59 2.59 -20.80
C GLU A 32 -4.77 3.72 -19.78
N THR A 33 -5.12 4.92 -20.27
CA THR A 33 -5.38 6.07 -19.40
C THR A 33 -6.58 5.81 -18.49
N ALA A 34 -7.67 5.25 -19.00
CA ALA A 34 -8.85 4.95 -18.19
C ALA A 34 -8.53 3.92 -17.09
N ILE A 35 -7.77 2.88 -17.41
CA ILE A 35 -7.34 1.85 -16.45
C ILE A 35 -6.47 2.47 -15.34
N ALA A 36 -5.47 3.28 -15.72
CA ALA A 36 -4.59 3.94 -14.77
C ALA A 36 -5.35 4.89 -13.84
N VAL A 37 -6.33 5.64 -14.36
CA VAL A 37 -7.16 6.55 -13.56
C VAL A 37 -8.09 5.77 -12.63
N LEU A 38 -8.66 4.64 -13.07
CA LEU A 38 -9.44 3.75 -12.20
C LEU A 38 -8.62 3.20 -11.04
N GLY A 39 -7.33 2.90 -11.24
CA GLY A 39 -6.44 2.49 -10.15
C GLY A 39 -6.29 3.53 -9.05
N LYS A 40 -6.39 4.83 -9.39
CA LYS A 40 -6.33 5.94 -8.43
C LYS A 40 -7.67 6.18 -7.73
N LEU A 41 -8.78 6.15 -8.48
CA LEU A 41 -10.12 6.49 -7.97
C LEU A 41 -10.87 5.30 -7.36
N GLY A 42 -10.42 4.07 -7.65
CA GLY A 42 -11.13 2.83 -7.35
C GLY A 42 -10.89 2.24 -5.97
N GLN A 43 -10.18 2.95 -5.09
CA GLN A 43 -9.81 2.44 -3.77
C GLN A 43 -11.05 2.03 -2.97
N GLY A 44 -11.07 0.79 -2.46
CA GLY A 44 -12.23 0.22 -1.75
C GLY A 44 -13.44 -0.15 -2.63
N LYS A 45 -13.38 0.03 -3.95
CA LYS A 45 -14.51 -0.24 -4.86
C LYS A 45 -14.35 -1.58 -5.56
N ARG A 46 -15.05 -2.59 -5.04
CA ARG A 46 -15.08 -3.95 -5.60
C ARG A 46 -15.34 -4.00 -7.12
N PRO A 47 -16.30 -3.23 -7.69
CA PRO A 47 -16.53 -3.27 -9.14
C PRO A 47 -15.33 -2.81 -9.96
N VAL A 48 -14.61 -1.79 -9.48
CA VAL A 48 -13.41 -1.27 -10.16
C VAL A 48 -12.28 -2.29 -10.09
N ARG A 49 -12.03 -2.85 -8.90
CA ARG A 49 -11.03 -3.89 -8.72
C ARG A 49 -11.30 -5.09 -9.63
N ASN A 50 -12.53 -5.63 -9.61
CA ASN A 50 -12.88 -6.80 -10.42
C ASN A 50 -12.62 -6.52 -11.91
N ARG A 51 -13.03 -5.34 -12.39
CA ARG A 51 -12.78 -4.96 -13.78
C ARG A 51 -11.28 -4.90 -14.11
N ILE A 52 -10.46 -4.35 -13.23
CA ILE A 52 -9.01 -4.28 -13.47
C ILE A 52 -8.38 -5.68 -13.40
N VAL A 53 -8.86 -6.56 -12.52
CA VAL A 53 -8.42 -7.97 -12.48
C VAL A 53 -8.74 -8.68 -13.80
N ASP A 54 -9.94 -8.49 -14.37
CA ASP A 54 -10.31 -9.08 -15.67
C ASP A 54 -9.37 -8.60 -16.80
N LEU A 55 -8.83 -7.38 -16.70
CA LEU A 55 -7.94 -6.81 -17.71
C LEU A 55 -6.50 -7.37 -17.66
N LEU A 56 -6.15 -8.18 -16.66
CA LEU A 56 -4.88 -8.92 -16.65
C LEU A 56 -4.81 -9.95 -17.78
N ASP A 57 -5.98 -10.43 -18.23
CA ASP A 57 -6.15 -11.38 -19.33
C ASP A 57 -6.54 -10.70 -20.66
N ASP A 58 -6.41 -9.36 -20.75
CA ASP A 58 -6.72 -8.61 -21.97
C ASP A 58 -5.79 -9.02 -23.13
N LYS A 59 -6.29 -8.99 -24.37
CA LYS A 59 -5.48 -9.32 -25.56
C LYS A 59 -4.38 -8.30 -25.83
N ASN A 60 -4.55 -7.06 -25.38
CA ASN A 60 -3.61 -5.98 -25.59
C ASN A 60 -2.60 -5.92 -24.43
N PHE A 61 -1.33 -6.15 -24.73
CA PHE A 61 -0.23 -6.10 -23.77
C PHE A 61 -0.20 -4.82 -22.92
N HIS A 62 -0.46 -3.65 -23.53
CA HIS A 62 -0.42 -2.37 -22.81
C HIS A 62 -1.59 -2.24 -21.83
N ALA A 63 -2.78 -2.76 -22.17
CA ALA A 63 -3.90 -2.80 -21.24
C ALA A 63 -3.60 -3.69 -20.02
N ARG A 64 -2.94 -4.83 -20.24
CA ARG A 64 -2.51 -5.73 -19.16
C ARG A 64 -1.47 -5.08 -18.24
N MET A 65 -0.48 -4.40 -18.82
CA MET A 65 0.52 -3.64 -18.05
C MET A 65 -0.14 -2.54 -17.23
N ALA A 66 -1.03 -1.75 -17.85
CA ALA A 66 -1.79 -0.72 -17.15
C ALA A 66 -2.65 -1.30 -16.02
N ALA A 67 -3.20 -2.51 -16.20
CA ALA A 67 -3.96 -3.19 -15.18
C ALA A 67 -3.09 -3.57 -13.98
N VAL A 68 -1.87 -4.09 -14.19
CA VAL A 68 -0.91 -4.38 -13.11
C VAL A 68 -0.59 -3.12 -12.31
N ASP A 69 -0.24 -2.02 -12.99
CA ASP A 69 0.07 -0.74 -12.34
C ASP A 69 -1.15 -0.19 -11.57
N ALA A 70 -2.35 -0.33 -12.13
CA ALA A 70 -3.59 0.10 -11.49
C ALA A 70 -3.94 -0.73 -10.24
N LEU A 71 -3.70 -2.04 -10.25
CA LEU A 71 -3.88 -2.90 -9.06
C LEU A 71 -2.86 -2.55 -7.97
N GLU A 72 -1.61 -2.25 -8.32
CA GLU A 72 -0.62 -1.74 -7.36
C GLU A 72 -1.08 -0.42 -6.74
N ALA A 73 -1.64 0.49 -7.55
CA ALA A 73 -2.16 1.77 -7.07
C ALA A 73 -3.39 1.62 -6.16
N LEU A 74 -4.26 0.64 -6.42
CA LEU A 74 -5.39 0.32 -5.54
C LEU A 74 -4.91 -0.14 -4.16
N GLY A 75 -3.82 -0.90 -4.08
CA GLY A 75 -3.26 -1.37 -2.81
C GLY A 75 -4.13 -2.40 -2.09
N ASP A 76 -5.07 -3.04 -2.78
CA ASP A 76 -6.00 -4.01 -2.20
C ASP A 76 -5.35 -5.40 -2.12
N ALA A 77 -5.24 -5.97 -0.92
CA ALA A 77 -4.66 -7.30 -0.71
C ALA A 77 -5.41 -8.41 -1.45
N GLU A 78 -6.72 -8.23 -1.74
CA GLU A 78 -7.55 -9.22 -2.43
C GLU A 78 -7.07 -9.48 -3.88
N VAL A 79 -6.24 -8.60 -4.45
CA VAL A 79 -5.73 -8.74 -5.83
C VAL A 79 -4.45 -9.57 -5.92
N ILE A 80 -3.78 -9.83 -4.78
CA ILE A 80 -2.50 -10.55 -4.72
C ILE A 80 -2.57 -11.92 -5.40
N PRO A 81 -3.61 -12.76 -5.19
CA PRO A 81 -3.70 -14.06 -5.86
C PRO A 81 -3.76 -13.95 -7.39
N ALA A 82 -4.40 -12.91 -7.93
CA ALA A 82 -4.46 -12.68 -9.37
C ALA A 82 -3.09 -12.27 -9.93
N LEU A 83 -2.39 -11.36 -9.24
CA LEU A 83 -1.04 -10.96 -9.60
C LEU A 83 -0.04 -12.12 -9.48
N GLN A 84 -0.20 -13.02 -8.51
CA GLN A 84 0.66 -14.21 -8.35
C GLN A 84 0.51 -15.18 -9.52
N ARG A 85 -0.72 -15.41 -10.00
CA ARG A 85 -0.95 -16.21 -11.21
C ARG A 85 -0.24 -15.58 -12.40
N LEU A 86 -0.38 -14.27 -12.61
CA LEU A 86 0.31 -13.55 -13.68
C LEU A 86 1.84 -13.65 -13.53
N ALA A 87 2.38 -13.48 -12.32
CA ALA A 87 3.81 -13.55 -12.06
C ALA A 87 4.45 -14.91 -12.37
N THR A 88 3.67 -15.99 -12.33
CA THR A 88 4.16 -17.37 -12.47
C THR A 88 3.83 -17.96 -13.84
N GLN A 89 2.60 -17.77 -14.31
CA GLN A 89 2.03 -18.50 -15.45
C GLN A 89 2.10 -17.74 -16.77
N ASP A 90 2.39 -16.43 -16.74
CA ASP A 90 2.38 -15.64 -17.97
C ASP A 90 3.47 -16.03 -18.98
N ILE A 91 3.33 -15.67 -20.24
CA ILE A 91 4.39 -15.89 -21.24
C ILE A 91 5.31 -14.68 -21.39
N GLU A 92 4.84 -13.46 -21.08
CA GLU A 92 5.63 -12.25 -21.14
C GLU A 92 6.43 -12.02 -19.86
N GLY A 93 7.75 -12.20 -19.93
CA GLY A 93 8.64 -11.96 -18.79
C GLY A 93 8.55 -10.56 -18.19
N ARG A 94 8.23 -9.53 -19.00
CA ARG A 94 8.00 -8.16 -18.50
C ARG A 94 6.76 -8.08 -17.60
N LEU A 95 5.66 -8.76 -17.95
CA LEU A 95 4.46 -8.80 -17.11
C LEU A 95 4.72 -9.58 -15.83
N LYS A 96 5.51 -10.65 -15.87
CA LYS A 96 5.92 -11.36 -14.65
C LYS A 96 6.65 -10.46 -13.67
N GLY A 97 7.66 -9.74 -14.17
CA GLY A 97 8.45 -8.82 -13.36
C GLY A 97 7.60 -7.69 -12.78
N ALA A 98 6.70 -7.11 -13.59
CA ALA A 98 5.76 -6.09 -13.14
C ALA A 98 4.81 -6.61 -12.05
N ALA A 99 4.23 -7.80 -12.24
CA ALA A 99 3.33 -8.41 -11.26
C ALA A 99 4.05 -8.71 -9.93
N ALA A 100 5.27 -9.27 -9.99
CA ALA A 100 6.07 -9.51 -8.80
C ALA A 100 6.44 -8.22 -8.06
N LYS A 101 6.73 -7.14 -8.79
CA LYS A 101 6.96 -5.81 -8.22
C LYS A 101 5.67 -5.26 -7.56
N ALA A 102 4.54 -5.36 -8.24
CA ALA A 102 3.25 -4.90 -7.74
C ALA A 102 2.85 -5.61 -6.44
N ILE A 103 3.03 -6.95 -6.37
CA ILE A 103 2.79 -7.72 -5.13
C ILE A 103 3.63 -7.16 -3.99
N ARG A 104 4.93 -6.96 -4.21
CA ARG A 104 5.82 -6.40 -3.20
C ARG A 104 5.37 -5.01 -2.75
N GLY A 105 5.04 -4.13 -3.71
CA GLY A 105 4.57 -2.78 -3.42
C GLY A 105 3.27 -2.74 -2.61
N ILE A 106 2.34 -3.69 -2.86
CA ILE A 106 1.11 -3.85 -2.08
C ILE A 106 1.45 -4.35 -0.67
N THR A 107 2.24 -5.42 -0.53
CA THR A 107 2.61 -5.99 0.77
C THR A 107 3.33 -4.98 1.65
N GLU A 108 4.34 -4.28 1.13
CA GLU A 108 5.08 -3.25 1.88
C GLU A 108 4.14 -2.13 2.38
N ARG A 109 3.11 -1.76 1.61
CA ARG A 109 2.15 -0.74 2.00
C ARG A 109 1.23 -1.21 3.12
N LEU A 110 0.94 -2.51 3.19
CA LEU A 110 0.14 -3.12 4.26
C LEU A 110 0.96 -3.31 5.55
N GLU A 111 2.26 -3.59 5.44
CA GLU A 111 3.16 -3.82 6.59
C GLU A 111 3.59 -2.52 7.29
N LYS A 112 3.90 -1.46 6.53
CA LYS A 112 4.37 -0.17 7.09
C LYS A 112 3.50 0.40 8.22
N PRO A 113 2.16 0.44 8.12
CA PRO A 113 1.32 0.92 9.22
C PRO A 113 1.42 0.05 10.49
N ALA A 114 1.59 -1.26 10.34
CA ALA A 114 1.72 -2.19 11.46
C ALA A 114 3.06 -2.02 12.17
N GLU A 115 4.16 -1.94 11.42
CA GLU A 115 5.50 -1.66 11.94
C GLU A 115 5.55 -0.33 12.69
N LEU A 116 4.97 0.73 12.12
CA LEU A 116 4.91 2.05 12.75
C LEU A 116 4.14 2.03 14.07
N LYS A 117 3.06 1.25 14.15
CA LYS A 117 2.28 1.09 15.38
C LYS A 117 3.08 0.34 16.45
N GLN A 118 3.78 -0.72 16.06
CA GLN A 118 4.63 -1.48 16.97
C GLN A 118 5.76 -0.61 17.54
N LEU A 119 6.49 0.11 16.67
CA LEU A 119 7.58 1.00 17.09
C LEU A 119 7.11 2.08 18.06
N ARG A 120 5.92 2.64 17.87
CA ARG A 120 5.34 3.60 18.82
C ARG A 120 5.11 2.98 20.19
N GLY A 121 4.58 1.75 20.24
CA GLY A 121 4.41 1.01 21.49
C GLY A 121 5.74 0.74 22.20
N GLU A 122 6.78 0.35 21.46
CA GLU A 122 8.12 0.15 22.02
C GLU A 122 8.74 1.44 22.58
N ILE A 123 8.51 2.59 21.92
CA ILE A 123 8.96 3.90 22.43
C ILE A 123 8.26 4.24 23.74
N ASP A 124 6.96 3.98 23.86
CA ASP A 124 6.19 4.30 25.06
C ASP A 124 6.62 3.42 26.24
N THR A 125 6.84 2.13 26.03
CA THR A 125 7.36 1.23 27.08
C THR A 125 8.78 1.58 27.53
N LEU A 126 9.64 2.01 26.60
CA LEU A 126 10.99 2.49 26.92
C LEU A 126 10.95 3.79 27.75
N ARG A 127 10.02 4.70 27.45
CA ARG A 127 9.83 5.94 28.24
C ARG A 127 9.38 5.65 29.66
N GLU A 128 8.43 4.74 29.85
CA GLU A 128 7.98 4.31 31.17
C GLU A 128 9.09 3.64 31.97
N SER A 129 9.86 2.76 31.32
CA SER A 129 11.01 2.09 31.91
C SER A 129 12.07 3.08 32.37
N ASN A 130 12.42 4.06 31.52
CA ASN A 130 13.37 5.11 31.87
C ASN A 130 12.89 5.98 33.02
N LYS A 131 11.60 6.35 33.05
CA LYS A 131 11.03 7.10 34.17
C LYS A 131 11.15 6.33 35.48
N SER A 132 10.79 5.04 35.48
CA SER A 132 10.90 4.17 36.65
C SER A 132 12.36 4.02 37.13
N LEU A 133 13.31 3.91 36.20
CA LEU A 133 14.73 3.86 36.53
C LEU A 133 15.23 5.17 37.16
N LEU A 134 14.80 6.33 36.64
CA LEU A 134 15.11 7.64 37.20
C LEU A 134 14.54 7.80 38.61
N ASP A 135 13.27 7.43 38.82
CA ASP A 135 12.63 7.45 40.14
C ASP A 135 13.36 6.56 41.15
N ARG A 136 13.87 5.39 40.71
CA ARG A 136 14.66 4.47 41.54
C ARG A 136 16.05 5.04 41.86
N LEU A 137 16.70 5.70 40.90
CA LEU A 137 17.98 6.37 41.12
C LEU A 137 17.84 7.48 42.15
N GLU A 138 16.83 8.34 42.04
CA GLU A 138 16.57 9.42 42.99
C GLU A 138 16.39 8.89 44.42
N ARG A 139 15.61 7.80 44.60
CA ARG A 139 15.42 7.13 45.89
C ARG A 139 16.72 6.56 46.46
N LEU A 140 17.59 6.00 45.62
CA LEU A 140 18.89 5.47 46.05
C LEU A 140 19.84 6.60 46.44
N GLU A 141 19.87 7.68 45.68
CA GLU A 141 20.67 8.87 45.98
C GLU A 141 20.23 9.55 47.27
N SER A 142 18.92 9.66 47.53
CA SER A 142 18.40 10.20 48.78
C SER A 142 18.78 9.32 49.99
N THR A 143 18.71 7.99 49.84
CA THR A 143 19.07 7.01 50.88
C THR A 143 20.58 6.97 51.15
N SER A 144 21.40 7.17 50.11
CA SER A 144 22.86 7.26 50.21
C SER A 144 23.29 8.53 50.96
N LYS A 145 22.68 9.68 50.65
CA LYS A 145 22.94 10.96 51.33
C LYS A 145 22.48 10.96 52.79
N SER A 146 21.51 10.12 53.17
CA SER A 146 20.99 10.06 54.55
C SER A 146 21.69 9.04 55.46
N LYS A 147 22.64 8.22 54.96
CA LYS A 147 23.43 7.33 55.84
C LYS A 147 24.52 8.14 56.57
N PRO A 148 24.49 8.22 57.92
CA PRO A 148 25.52 8.93 58.66
C PRO A 148 26.85 8.15 58.57
N LYS A 149 27.97 8.88 58.45
CA LYS A 149 29.33 8.31 58.55
C LYS A 149 29.43 7.55 59.89
N ALA A 150 29.44 6.22 59.83
CA ALA A 150 29.72 5.39 61.00
C ALA A 150 31.09 5.81 61.56
N LYS A 151 31.09 6.44 62.74
CA LYS A 151 32.30 6.74 63.51
C LYS A 151 32.74 5.47 64.23
N ARG A 152 33.97 5.05 63.90
CA ARG A 152 34.95 4.24 64.64
C ARG A 152 34.48 2.91 65.23
#